data_AF-A0A7X5IQ15-F1
#
_entry.id   AF-A0A7X5IQ15-F1
#
_cell.length_a   1.000
_cell.length_b   1.000
_cell.length_c   1.000
_cell.angle_alpha   90.00
_cell.angle_beta   90.00
_cell.angle_gamma   90.00
#
_symmetry.space_group_name_H-M   'P 1'
#
loop_
_entity.id
_entity.type
_entity.pdbx_description
1 polymer ?
#
loop_
_entity_poly.entity_id
_entity_poly.type
_entity_poly.pdbx_seq_one_letter_code
_entity_poly.pdbx_strand_id
1 'polypeptide(L)'
;MNIKSIEMSQHDKEKIFGVKEAPNFSTDGLELRYEAELGQEGEPHCVRQQVFRDENGNYFLAIKGGTNGVMLSLETTYQFSEPEVLFPIRPEALARWAAINLCGEDCRRAQEEFKNPEFTSSETVWLFQQGSIHEVLWKVDGDFYILLSTDYDYPCPGYNVPLVDFDGSSGGSRDDLYFFYIMPETARRWAEARGMDEETCQKVFGH
;
A
#
# COMPACT_ATOMS: atom_id res chain seq x y z
N MET A 1 -23.21 -9.62 22.35
CA MET A 1 -23.34 -9.68 20.88
C MET A 1 -21.96 -9.37 20.34
N ASN A 2 -21.27 -10.37 19.78
CA ASN A 2 -19.90 -10.14 19.32
C ASN A 2 -19.96 -9.42 17.99
N ILE A 3 -19.58 -8.14 17.99
CA ILE A 3 -19.07 -7.47 16.81
C ILE A 3 -17.82 -8.26 16.43
N LYS A 4 -17.84 -9.01 15.33
CA LYS A 4 -16.60 -9.43 14.70
C LYS A 4 -15.84 -8.15 14.34
N SER A 5 -14.53 -8.11 14.55
CA SER A 5 -13.78 -7.03 13.93
C SER A 5 -14.00 -7.06 12.42
N ILE A 6 -14.14 -5.87 11.84
CA ILE A 6 -14.22 -5.65 10.40
C ILE A 6 -12.83 -5.31 9.83
N GLU A 7 -11.83 -5.15 10.71
CA GLU A 7 -10.40 -5.05 10.39
C GLU A 7 -9.95 -6.35 9.70
N MET A 8 -9.15 -6.21 8.64
CA MET A 8 -8.65 -7.34 7.88
C MET A 8 -7.60 -8.13 8.68
N SER A 9 -7.71 -9.46 8.74
CA SER A 9 -6.83 -10.25 9.59
C SER A 9 -5.38 -10.22 9.10
N GLN A 10 -4.41 -10.41 10.01
CA GLN A 10 -2.98 -10.43 9.66
C GLN A 10 -2.68 -11.45 8.56
N HIS A 11 -3.33 -12.62 8.59
CA HIS A 11 -3.16 -13.65 7.57
C HIS A 11 -3.72 -13.22 6.19
N ASP A 12 -4.79 -12.42 6.18
CA ASP A 12 -5.30 -11.82 4.94
C ASP A 12 -4.36 -10.72 4.44
N LYS A 13 -3.71 -9.94 5.32
CA LYS A 13 -2.65 -8.98 4.96
C LYS A 13 -1.47 -9.67 4.28
N GLU A 14 -0.93 -10.75 4.86
CA GLU A 14 0.10 -11.60 4.23
C GLU A 14 -0.36 -12.06 2.83
N LYS A 15 -1.51 -12.72 2.77
CA LYS A 15 -2.02 -13.40 1.58
C LYS A 15 -2.34 -12.43 0.44
N ILE A 16 -2.93 -11.27 0.73
CA ILE A 16 -3.38 -10.29 -0.27
C ILE A 16 -2.26 -9.36 -0.70
N PHE A 17 -1.52 -8.77 0.26
CA PHE A 17 -0.51 -7.76 -0.05
C PHE A 17 0.87 -8.37 -0.32
N GLY A 18 1.09 -9.64 0.03
CA GLY A 18 2.39 -10.30 -0.12
C GLY A 18 3.40 -9.90 0.95
N VAL A 19 2.91 -9.53 2.14
CA VAL A 19 3.76 -9.24 3.32
C VAL A 19 4.49 -10.52 3.73
N LYS A 20 5.80 -10.39 3.97
CA LYS A 20 6.65 -11.41 4.57
C LYS A 20 7.15 -10.87 5.92
N GLU A 21 6.56 -11.35 7.00
CA GLU A 21 7.08 -11.12 8.36
C GLU A 21 8.19 -12.13 8.69
N ALA A 22 8.98 -11.89 9.75
CA ALA A 22 9.94 -12.87 10.24
C ALA A 22 9.25 -14.20 10.62
N PRO A 23 9.82 -15.39 10.32
CA PRO A 23 11.14 -15.65 9.73
C PRO A 23 11.16 -15.74 8.20
N ASN A 24 10.05 -15.41 7.51
CA ASN A 24 9.95 -15.45 6.04
C ASN A 24 10.51 -14.16 5.38
N PHE A 25 10.83 -13.15 6.19
CA PHE A 25 11.62 -11.99 5.79
C PHE A 25 13.01 -12.42 5.27
N SER A 26 13.34 -12.02 4.03
CA SER A 26 14.71 -12.03 3.50
C SER A 26 14.85 -10.97 2.42
N THR A 27 16.00 -10.30 2.41
CA THR A 27 16.42 -9.33 1.38
C THR A 27 17.54 -9.88 0.50
N ASP A 28 17.78 -11.19 0.52
CA ASP A 28 18.82 -11.83 -0.29
C ASP A 28 18.50 -11.70 -1.78
N GLY A 29 19.50 -11.28 -2.57
CA GLY A 29 19.32 -11.00 -4.00
C GLY A 29 18.67 -9.64 -4.32
N LEU A 30 18.35 -8.82 -3.33
CA LEU A 30 17.80 -7.47 -3.55
C LEU A 30 18.88 -6.37 -3.45
N GLU A 31 18.80 -5.40 -4.34
CA GLU A 31 19.61 -4.17 -4.33
C GLU A 31 18.98 -3.14 -3.38
N LEU A 32 19.73 -2.67 -2.37
CA LEU A 32 19.31 -1.52 -1.56
C LEU A 32 19.42 -0.23 -2.38
N ARG A 33 18.29 0.48 -2.57
CA ARG A 33 18.20 1.71 -3.36
C ARG A 33 18.21 2.96 -2.48
N TYR A 34 17.43 2.95 -1.40
CA TYR A 34 17.27 4.07 -0.46
C TYR A 34 17.02 3.55 0.95
N GLU A 35 17.39 4.33 1.96
CA GLU A 35 17.17 4.04 3.37
C GLU A 35 16.77 5.32 4.11
N ALA A 36 15.86 5.19 5.08
CA ALA A 36 15.51 6.25 6.02
C ALA A 36 15.38 5.66 7.43
N GLU A 37 15.96 6.32 8.43
CA GLU A 37 15.82 5.95 9.84
C GLU A 37 15.08 7.06 10.60
N LEU A 38 14.13 6.66 11.45
CA LEU A 38 13.33 7.54 12.29
C LEU A 38 13.43 7.06 13.74
N GLY A 39 13.86 7.96 14.63
CA GLY A 39 14.22 7.64 16.01
C GLY A 39 15.74 7.69 16.23
N GLN A 40 16.24 6.90 17.17
CA GLN A 40 17.66 6.74 17.49
C GLN A 40 17.97 5.25 17.67
N GLU A 41 19.05 4.77 17.05
CA GLU A 41 19.50 3.38 17.19
C GLU A 41 19.55 2.92 18.66
N GLY A 42 18.89 1.80 18.95
CA GLY A 42 18.73 1.22 20.29
C GLY A 42 17.43 1.59 21.03
N GLU A 43 16.71 2.63 20.61
CA GLU A 43 15.42 2.99 21.23
C GLU A 43 14.25 2.12 20.72
N PRO A 44 13.23 1.80 21.56
CA PRO A 44 12.09 0.95 21.16
C PRO A 44 11.24 1.49 20.01
N HIS A 45 11.34 2.79 19.72
CA HIS A 45 10.62 3.46 18.64
C HIS A 45 11.50 3.76 17.42
N CYS A 46 12.74 3.25 17.39
CA CYS A 46 13.58 3.34 16.21
C CYS A 46 13.02 2.46 15.08
N VAL A 47 12.77 3.06 13.92
CA VAL A 47 12.30 2.37 12.72
C VAL A 47 13.22 2.70 11.55
N ARG A 48 13.76 1.65 10.92
CA ARG A 48 14.54 1.74 9.67
C ARG A 48 13.68 1.24 8.52
N GLN A 49 13.47 2.11 7.54
CA GLN A 49 12.74 1.84 6.30
C GLN A 49 13.76 1.70 5.16
N GLN A 50 13.76 0.57 4.46
CA GLN A 50 14.73 0.26 3.42
C GLN A 50 14.00 -0.07 2.11
N VAL A 51 14.27 0.70 1.06
CA VAL A 51 13.71 0.48 -0.28
C VAL A 51 14.66 -0.40 -1.08
N PHE A 52 14.16 -1.57 -1.46
CA PHE A 52 14.87 -2.59 -2.19
C PHE A 52 14.35 -2.73 -3.63
N ARG A 53 15.18 -3.24 -4.52
CA ARG A 53 14.81 -3.59 -5.92
C ARG A 53 15.37 -4.96 -6.30
N ASP A 54 14.60 -5.77 -7.04
CA ASP A 54 15.08 -7.05 -7.60
C ASP A 54 15.76 -6.88 -8.98
N GLU A 55 16.28 -7.99 -9.53
CA GLU A 55 16.89 -8.02 -10.86
C GLU A 55 15.92 -7.69 -12.03
N ASN A 56 14.61 -7.77 -11.79
CA ASN A 56 13.56 -7.48 -12.76
C ASN A 56 13.07 -6.03 -12.70
N GLY A 57 13.51 -5.25 -11.70
CA GLY A 57 13.10 -3.87 -11.46
C GLY A 57 11.86 -3.72 -10.56
N ASN A 58 11.36 -4.80 -9.94
CA ASN A 58 10.30 -4.73 -8.93
C ASN A 58 10.86 -4.13 -7.64
N TYR A 59 10.07 -3.28 -6.98
CA TYR A 59 10.46 -2.69 -5.70
C TYR A 59 9.78 -3.35 -4.50
N PHE A 60 10.48 -3.34 -3.37
CA PHE A 60 10.00 -3.82 -2.08
C PHE A 60 10.34 -2.80 -1.01
N LEU A 61 9.44 -2.59 -0.06
CA LEU A 61 9.73 -1.83 1.15
C LEU A 61 9.92 -2.81 2.31
N ALA A 62 11.09 -2.74 2.94
CA ALA A 62 11.36 -3.38 4.21
C ALA A 62 11.20 -2.37 5.34
N ILE A 63 10.61 -2.80 6.46
CA ILE A 63 10.51 -2.03 7.69
C ILE A 63 11.09 -2.89 8.82
N LYS A 64 11.99 -2.30 9.60
CA LYS A 64 12.70 -2.95 10.72
C LYS A 64 12.65 -2.09 11.96
N GLY A 65 12.37 -2.72 13.11
CA GLY A 65 12.20 -2.05 14.39
C GLY A 65 10.84 -1.37 14.55
N GLY A 66 10.67 -0.72 15.70
CA GLY A 66 9.40 -0.15 16.13
C GLY A 66 8.48 -1.13 16.85
N THR A 67 7.63 -0.58 17.71
CA THR A 67 6.49 -1.27 18.34
C THR A 67 5.24 -1.14 17.48
N ASN A 68 4.37 -2.17 17.43
CA ASN A 68 3.17 -2.25 16.59
C ASN A 68 2.41 -0.91 16.46
N GLY A 69 2.11 -0.50 15.22
CA GLY A 69 1.35 0.72 14.93
C GLY A 69 2.18 2.01 14.89
N VAL A 70 3.40 1.98 14.35
CA VAL A 70 4.21 3.20 14.24
C VAL A 70 3.64 4.13 13.16
N MET A 71 2.98 5.20 13.60
CA MET A 71 2.59 6.34 12.78
C MET A 71 3.82 7.22 12.52
N LEU A 72 4.58 6.89 11.47
CA LEU A 72 5.81 7.63 11.10
C LEU A 72 5.50 9.02 10.52
N SER A 73 4.32 9.17 9.93
CA SER A 73 3.71 10.48 9.65
C SER A 73 2.17 10.34 9.69
N LEU A 74 1.45 11.47 9.67
CA LEU A 74 -0.02 11.50 9.48
C LEU A 74 -0.50 10.86 8.17
N GLU A 75 0.43 10.57 7.25
CA GLU A 75 0.16 10.04 5.91
C GLU A 75 0.89 8.71 5.65
N THR A 76 1.40 8.07 6.71
CA THR A 76 2.23 6.87 6.62
C THR A 76 2.05 6.03 7.89
N THR A 77 0.92 5.35 7.99
CA THR A 77 0.62 4.37 9.04
C THR A 77 1.09 2.98 8.63
N TYR A 78 1.76 2.29 9.57
CA TYR A 78 2.20 0.91 9.39
C TYR A 78 1.75 0.06 10.58
N GLN A 79 0.89 -0.92 10.32
CA GLN A 79 0.31 -1.82 11.31
C GLN A 79 0.68 -3.27 10.97
N PHE A 80 1.76 -3.74 11.60
CA PHE A 80 2.31 -5.08 11.47
C PHE A 80 2.28 -5.80 12.81
N SER A 81 2.36 -7.14 12.78
CA SER A 81 2.40 -7.95 14.00
C SER A 81 3.84 -8.14 14.50
N GLU A 82 4.80 -8.21 13.57
CA GLU A 82 6.22 -8.42 13.83
C GLU A 82 7.08 -7.16 13.55
N PRO A 83 8.28 -7.04 14.16
CA PRO A 83 9.17 -5.89 14.02
C PRO A 83 10.04 -5.92 12.75
N GLU A 84 9.99 -6.98 11.93
CA GLU A 84 10.68 -7.04 10.63
C GLU A 84 9.74 -7.57 9.55
N VAL A 85 9.44 -6.72 8.57
CA VAL A 85 8.48 -7.01 7.49
C VAL A 85 8.98 -6.53 6.13
N LEU A 86 8.68 -7.28 5.08
CA LEU A 86 8.97 -6.95 3.69
C LEU A 86 7.71 -7.11 2.84
N PHE A 87 7.35 -6.12 2.03
CA PHE A 87 6.23 -6.23 1.09
C PHE A 87 6.56 -5.61 -0.28
N PRO A 88 5.99 -6.13 -1.38
CA PRO A 88 6.12 -5.53 -2.70
C PRO A 88 5.42 -4.17 -2.72
N ILE A 89 6.06 -3.17 -3.31
CA ILE A 89 5.57 -1.79 -3.31
C ILE A 89 5.68 -1.17 -4.71
N ARG A 90 4.71 -0.32 -5.04
CA ARG A 90 4.70 0.42 -6.31
C ARG A 90 5.65 1.63 -6.27
N PRO A 91 6.35 1.97 -7.37
CA PRO A 91 7.12 3.21 -7.49
C PRO A 91 6.33 4.45 -7.06
N GLU A 92 5.04 4.51 -7.41
CA GLU A 92 4.14 5.61 -7.09
C GLU A 92 3.94 5.83 -5.58
N ALA A 93 3.86 4.74 -4.81
CA ALA A 93 3.89 4.80 -3.34
C ALA A 93 5.28 5.23 -2.83
N LEU A 94 6.34 4.78 -3.47
CA LEU A 94 7.73 5.16 -3.14
C LEU A 94 8.05 6.63 -3.42
N ALA A 95 7.41 7.25 -4.42
CA ALA A 95 7.57 8.67 -4.71
C ALA A 95 7.10 9.54 -3.53
N ARG A 96 5.93 9.27 -2.94
CA ARG A 96 5.50 9.98 -1.72
C ARG A 96 6.32 9.57 -0.51
N TRP A 97 6.62 8.28 -0.33
CA TRP A 97 7.49 7.82 0.74
C TRP A 97 8.81 8.60 0.75
N ALA A 98 9.43 8.81 -0.41
CA ALA A 98 10.66 9.57 -0.56
C ALA A 98 10.49 11.08 -0.29
N ALA A 99 9.33 11.66 -0.61
CA ALA A 99 9.02 13.06 -0.30
C ALA A 99 8.84 13.32 1.21
N ILE A 100 8.46 12.29 1.98
CA ILE A 100 8.28 12.34 3.44
C ILE A 100 9.57 11.97 4.18
N ASN A 101 10.28 10.93 3.74
CA ASN A 101 11.33 10.27 4.52
C ASN A 101 12.76 10.59 4.06
N LEU A 102 12.97 11.10 2.85
CA LEU A 102 14.31 11.46 2.33
C LEU A 102 14.48 12.98 2.24
N CYS A 103 15.73 13.45 2.30
CA CYS A 103 16.08 14.85 2.10
C CYS A 103 17.18 15.02 1.04
N GLY A 104 17.40 16.27 0.61
CA GLY A 104 18.50 16.64 -0.29
C GLY A 104 18.54 15.84 -1.61
N GLU A 105 19.74 15.37 -1.97
CA GLU A 105 20.03 14.74 -3.25
C GLU A 105 19.42 13.33 -3.39
N ASP A 106 19.30 12.58 -2.30
CA ASP A 106 18.61 11.27 -2.29
C ASP A 106 17.11 11.44 -2.53
N CYS A 107 16.48 12.46 -1.93
CA CYS A 107 15.09 12.80 -2.23
C CYS A 107 14.91 13.17 -3.72
N ARG A 108 15.78 14.05 -4.26
CA ARG A 108 15.73 14.43 -5.69
C ARG A 108 15.85 13.23 -6.62
N ARG A 109 16.84 12.35 -6.38
CA ARG A 109 17.03 11.10 -7.14
C ARG A 109 15.83 10.17 -7.02
N ALA A 110 15.25 10.01 -5.83
CA ALA A 110 14.07 9.18 -5.64
C ALA A 110 12.85 9.72 -6.39
N GLN A 111 12.62 11.04 -6.42
CA GLN A 111 11.56 11.62 -7.25
C GLN A 111 11.81 11.39 -8.76
N GLU A 112 13.06 11.39 -9.20
CA GLU A 112 13.44 11.12 -10.60
C GLU A 112 13.34 9.63 -10.98
N GLU A 113 13.50 8.71 -10.02
CA GLU A 113 13.39 7.25 -10.19
C GLU A 113 11.95 6.75 -10.05
N PHE A 114 11.15 7.35 -9.17
CA PHE A 114 9.82 6.87 -8.76
C PHE A 114 8.63 7.64 -9.36
N LYS A 115 8.89 8.77 -10.04
CA LYS A 115 7.95 9.69 -10.71
C LYS A 115 6.47 9.29 -10.65
N ASN A 116 5.68 10.04 -9.87
CA ASN A 116 4.22 9.96 -9.90
C ASN A 116 3.71 10.03 -11.36
N PRO A 117 2.96 9.02 -11.86
CA PRO A 117 2.38 9.05 -13.19
C PRO A 117 1.25 10.07 -13.25
N GLU A 118 1.27 10.88 -14.31
CA GLU A 118 0.14 11.71 -14.70
C GLU A 118 -0.93 10.83 -15.38
N PHE A 119 -1.69 10.07 -14.58
CA PHE A 119 -2.80 9.27 -15.09
C PHE A 119 -3.99 10.19 -15.44
N THR A 120 -4.57 10.00 -16.62
CA THR A 120 -5.60 10.89 -17.18
C THR A 120 -7.03 10.41 -16.98
N SER A 121 -7.22 9.12 -16.71
CA SER A 121 -8.52 8.50 -16.47
C SER A 121 -8.42 7.32 -15.50
N SER A 122 -9.58 6.96 -14.94
CA SER A 122 -9.77 5.91 -13.95
C SER A 122 -11.11 5.21 -14.15
N GLU A 123 -11.13 3.88 -14.13
CA GLU A 123 -12.34 3.06 -14.19
C GLU A 123 -12.53 2.29 -12.88
N THR A 124 -13.72 2.39 -12.29
CA THR A 124 -14.13 1.56 -11.15
C THR A 124 -14.37 0.12 -11.60
N VAL A 125 -13.43 -0.78 -11.28
CA VAL A 125 -13.47 -2.20 -11.66
C VAL A 125 -13.96 -3.13 -10.55
N TRP A 126 -13.96 -2.68 -9.29
CA TRP A 126 -14.65 -3.37 -8.20
C TRP A 126 -15.09 -2.39 -7.10
N LEU A 127 -16.14 -2.74 -6.36
CA LEU A 127 -16.61 -2.02 -5.18
C LEU A 127 -17.00 -3.03 -4.10
N PHE A 128 -16.56 -2.78 -2.87
CA PHE A 128 -16.93 -3.55 -1.70
C PHE A 128 -17.53 -2.64 -0.61
N GLN A 129 -18.58 -3.11 0.05
CA GLN A 129 -19.16 -2.41 1.20
C GLN A 129 -19.70 -3.39 2.24
N GLN A 130 -19.24 -3.26 3.48
CA GLN A 130 -19.70 -4.05 4.62
C GLN A 130 -19.62 -3.25 5.93
N GLY A 131 -20.77 -2.95 6.54
CA GLY A 131 -20.83 -2.13 7.74
C GLY A 131 -20.37 -0.70 7.45
N SER A 132 -19.33 -0.24 8.16
CA SER A 132 -18.65 1.04 7.92
C SER A 132 -17.53 0.97 6.88
N ILE A 133 -17.08 -0.23 6.49
CA ILE A 133 -16.05 -0.41 5.49
C ILE A 133 -16.66 -0.24 4.10
N HIS A 134 -16.12 0.70 3.33
CA HIS A 134 -16.51 0.99 1.95
C HIS A 134 -15.25 1.25 1.13
N GLU A 135 -15.14 0.55 0.01
CA GLU A 135 -13.89 0.43 -0.72
C GLU A 135 -14.12 0.30 -2.21
N VAL A 136 -13.23 0.89 -3.00
CA VAL A 136 -13.35 0.96 -4.46
C VAL A 136 -11.99 0.67 -5.07
N LEU A 137 -11.96 -0.27 -6.02
CA LEU A 137 -10.78 -0.57 -6.82
C LEU A 137 -10.89 0.14 -8.16
N TRP A 138 -9.97 1.05 -8.41
CA TRP A 138 -9.79 1.69 -9.70
C TRP A 138 -8.67 1.01 -10.49
N LYS A 139 -8.92 0.81 -11.79
CA LYS A 139 -7.89 0.59 -12.80
C LYS A 139 -7.63 1.93 -13.49
N VAL A 140 -6.36 2.25 -13.78
CA VAL A 140 -5.98 3.54 -14.39
C VAL A 140 -5.06 3.37 -15.59
N ASP A 141 -4.98 4.43 -16.40
CA ASP A 141 -4.06 4.53 -17.54
C ASP A 141 -2.62 4.17 -17.12
N GLY A 142 -2.08 3.09 -17.70
CA GLY A 142 -0.75 2.55 -17.35
C GLY A 142 -0.73 1.18 -16.67
N ASP A 143 -1.84 0.42 -16.71
CA ASP A 143 -1.96 -0.95 -16.16
C ASP A 143 -1.56 -1.06 -14.68
N PHE A 144 -1.97 -0.07 -13.89
CA PHE A 144 -1.89 -0.12 -12.44
C PHE A 144 -3.23 0.15 -11.75
N TYR A 145 -3.25 -0.11 -10.45
CA TYR A 145 -4.46 -0.17 -9.66
C TYR A 145 -4.33 0.70 -8.41
N ILE A 146 -5.41 1.38 -8.10
CA ILE A 146 -5.58 2.22 -6.93
C ILE A 146 -6.72 1.61 -6.11
N LEU A 147 -6.43 1.21 -4.89
CA LEU A 147 -7.45 0.81 -3.92
C LEU A 147 -7.78 2.02 -3.05
N LEU A 148 -9.04 2.46 -3.04
CA LEU A 148 -9.55 3.44 -2.09
C LEU A 148 -10.32 2.70 -1.00
N SER A 149 -10.10 3.06 0.26
CA SER A 149 -10.73 2.40 1.42
C SER A 149 -10.95 3.35 2.58
N THR A 150 -12.04 3.13 3.34
CA THR A 150 -12.20 3.71 4.69
C THR A 150 -11.38 2.97 5.74
N ASP A 151 -10.79 1.82 5.38
CA ASP A 151 -9.79 1.13 6.19
C ASP A 151 -8.40 1.73 5.92
N TYR A 152 -7.71 2.10 7.00
CA TYR A 152 -6.33 2.63 6.98
C TYR A 152 -5.31 1.58 7.45
N ASP A 153 -5.76 0.38 7.80
CA ASP A 153 -4.98 -0.70 8.40
C ASP A 153 -4.25 -1.58 7.36
N TYR A 154 -3.98 -1.04 6.17
CA TYR A 154 -3.32 -1.76 5.08
C TYR A 154 -1.79 -1.64 5.13
N PRO A 155 -1.06 -2.73 4.79
CA PRO A 155 0.40 -2.78 4.81
C PRO A 155 1.01 -2.11 3.57
N CYS A 156 0.55 -0.90 3.26
CA CYS A 156 0.95 -0.06 2.12
C CYS A 156 0.72 1.41 2.53
N PRO A 157 1.60 2.37 2.25
CA PRO A 157 1.47 3.74 2.78
C PRO A 157 0.21 4.49 2.28
N GLY A 158 -0.53 5.16 3.19
CA GLY A 158 -1.77 5.93 2.89
C GLY A 158 -1.83 7.38 3.51
N TYR A 159 -1.72 8.57 2.87
CA TYR A 159 -1.35 9.01 1.48
C TYR A 159 -2.54 9.58 0.43
N ASN A 160 -3.03 10.57 1.33
CA ASN A 160 -4.38 10.83 1.98
C ASN A 160 -5.37 11.78 1.23
N VAL A 161 -6.62 11.35 0.91
CA VAL A 161 -7.52 12.04 -0.05
C VAL A 161 -8.54 12.95 0.67
N PRO A 162 -8.54 14.27 0.40
CA PRO A 162 -9.52 15.19 1.00
C PRO A 162 -10.90 15.16 0.33
N LEU A 163 -11.00 14.60 -0.89
CA LEU A 163 -12.27 14.43 -1.60
C LEU A 163 -12.13 13.42 -2.75
N VAL A 164 -13.05 12.47 -2.86
CA VAL A 164 -13.21 11.61 -4.06
C VAL A 164 -14.67 11.55 -4.48
N ASP A 165 -14.91 11.62 -5.80
CA ASP A 165 -16.17 11.31 -6.49
C ASP A 165 -15.98 9.97 -7.23
N PHE A 166 -16.95 9.06 -7.12
CA PHE A 166 -16.84 7.66 -7.56
C PHE A 166 -17.54 7.34 -8.87
N ASP A 167 -18.47 8.20 -9.28
CA ASP A 167 -19.37 7.94 -10.40
C ASP A 167 -19.82 9.21 -11.15
N GLY A 168 -19.37 10.40 -10.73
CA GLY A 168 -19.65 11.68 -11.37
C GLY A 168 -21.14 12.07 -11.33
N SER A 169 -21.94 11.37 -10.51
CA SER A 169 -23.40 11.32 -10.62
C SER A 169 -24.10 11.65 -9.30
N SER A 170 -23.49 12.55 -8.52
CA SER A 170 -23.97 13.02 -7.20
C SER A 170 -24.03 11.93 -6.11
N GLY A 171 -23.32 10.81 -6.29
CA GLY A 171 -23.29 9.64 -5.40
C GLY A 171 -22.68 9.83 -4.00
N GLY A 172 -22.31 11.07 -3.63
CA GLY A 172 -21.74 11.41 -2.33
C GLY A 172 -20.22 11.39 -2.34
N SER A 173 -19.60 12.57 -2.37
CA SER A 173 -18.15 12.70 -2.23
C SER A 173 -17.70 12.29 -0.82
N ARG A 174 -16.54 11.63 -0.72
CA ARG A 174 -15.98 11.16 0.56
C ARG A 174 -14.64 11.81 0.90
N ASP A 175 -14.48 12.16 2.17
CA ASP A 175 -13.28 12.74 2.80
C ASP A 175 -12.62 11.80 3.83
N ASP A 176 -13.22 10.62 4.07
CA ASP A 176 -12.79 9.62 5.07
C ASP A 176 -11.98 8.46 4.47
N LEU A 177 -11.22 8.73 3.39
CA LEU A 177 -10.60 7.68 2.56
C LEU A 177 -9.06 7.72 2.49
N TYR A 178 -8.51 6.53 2.30
CA TYR A 178 -7.10 6.25 2.08
C TYR A 178 -6.97 5.55 0.72
N PHE A 179 -6.05 6.02 -0.11
CA PHE A 179 -5.78 5.58 -1.48
C PHE A 179 -4.46 4.80 -1.48
N PHE A 180 -4.40 3.65 -2.12
CA PHE A 180 -3.24 2.78 -2.07
C PHE A 180 -2.84 2.40 -3.49
N TYR A 181 -1.66 2.84 -3.92
CA TYR A 181 -1.03 2.35 -5.14
C TYR A 181 -0.62 0.89 -4.92
N ILE A 182 -1.32 -0.05 -5.55
CA ILE A 182 -1.12 -1.49 -5.32
C ILE A 182 -0.74 -2.23 -6.59
N MET A 183 0.04 -3.31 -6.42
CA MET A 183 0.43 -4.19 -7.53
C MET A 183 -0.82 -4.84 -8.15
N PRO A 184 -0.85 -5.11 -9.48
CA PRO A 184 -1.97 -5.81 -10.12
C PRO A 184 -2.36 -7.12 -9.43
N GLU A 185 -1.36 -7.91 -9.03
CA GLU A 185 -1.56 -9.17 -8.30
C GLU A 185 -2.07 -8.97 -6.86
N THR A 186 -1.83 -7.81 -6.25
CA THR A 186 -2.45 -7.43 -4.95
C THR A 186 -3.90 -6.99 -5.16
N ALA A 187 -4.16 -6.21 -6.21
CA ALA A 187 -5.52 -5.79 -6.60
C ALA A 187 -6.44 -6.97 -6.91
N ARG A 188 -5.93 -7.98 -7.64
CA ARG A 188 -6.61 -9.24 -7.91
C ARG A 188 -6.96 -10.00 -6.63
N ARG A 189 -5.96 -10.33 -5.80
CA ARG A 189 -6.15 -11.06 -4.54
C ARG A 189 -7.05 -10.32 -3.55
N TRP A 190 -7.02 -8.98 -3.56
CA TRP A 190 -7.91 -8.15 -2.76
C TRP A 190 -9.37 -8.28 -3.27
N ALA A 191 -9.60 -8.13 -4.57
CA ALA A 191 -10.93 -8.21 -5.16
C ALA A 191 -11.57 -9.60 -4.94
N GLU A 192 -10.79 -10.67 -5.12
CA GLU A 192 -11.21 -12.05 -4.81
C GLU A 192 -11.58 -12.22 -3.33
N ALA A 193 -10.76 -11.70 -2.41
CA ALA A 193 -11.06 -11.72 -0.97
C ALA A 193 -12.31 -10.89 -0.61
N ARG A 194 -12.63 -9.87 -1.42
CA ARG A 194 -13.86 -9.07 -1.34
C ARG A 194 -14.99 -9.60 -2.23
N GLY A 195 -14.90 -10.85 -2.70
CA GLY A 195 -16.00 -11.58 -3.34
C GLY A 195 -16.17 -11.37 -4.84
N MET A 196 -15.16 -10.85 -5.54
CA MET A 196 -15.15 -10.89 -7.01
C MET A 196 -15.12 -12.34 -7.50
N ASP A 197 -16.00 -12.65 -8.45
CA ASP A 197 -16.08 -13.97 -9.08
C ASP A 197 -14.99 -14.17 -10.15
N GLU A 198 -14.74 -15.43 -10.53
CA GLU A 198 -13.71 -15.81 -11.48
C GLU A 198 -13.93 -15.19 -12.89
N GLU A 199 -15.17 -15.09 -13.36
CA GLU A 199 -15.49 -14.54 -14.69
C GLU A 199 -15.25 -13.02 -14.74
N THR A 200 -15.56 -12.30 -13.66
CA THR A 200 -15.26 -10.88 -13.49
C THR A 200 -13.74 -10.67 -13.32
N CYS A 201 -13.06 -11.51 -12.54
CA CYS A 201 -11.61 -11.46 -12.35
C CYS A 201 -10.85 -11.63 -13.68
N GLN A 202 -11.22 -12.62 -14.49
CA GLN A 202 -10.63 -12.84 -15.83
C GLN A 202 -10.80 -11.61 -16.72
N LYS A 203 -11.97 -10.95 -16.72
CA LYS A 203 -12.23 -9.73 -17.52
C LYS A 203 -11.40 -8.52 -17.08
N VAL A 204 -11.22 -8.31 -15.78
CA VAL A 204 -10.52 -7.12 -15.24
C VAL A 204 -8.99 -7.27 -15.35
N PHE A 205 -8.47 -8.45 -15.02
CA PHE A 205 -7.04 -8.72 -14.86
C PHE A 205 -6.39 -9.49 -16.03
N GLY A 206 -7.16 -10.13 -16.91
CA GLY A 206 -6.66 -10.75 -18.14
C GLY A 206 -6.03 -12.13 -17.96
N HIS A 207 -6.77 -13.05 -17.32
CA HIS A 207 -6.38 -14.45 -17.11
C HIS A 207 -7.19 -15.42 -17.98
#